data_AF-A0A9W6G415-F1
#
_entry.id   AF-A0A9W6G415-F1
#
_cell.length_a   1.000
_cell.length_b   1.000
_cell.length_c   1.000
_cell.angle_alpha   90.00
_cell.angle_beta   90.00
_cell.angle_gamma   90.00
#
_symmetry.space_group_name_H-M   'P 1'
#
loop_
_entity.id
_entity.type
_entity.pdbx_description
1 polymer ?
#
loop_
_entity_poly.entity_id
_entity_poly.type
_entity_poly.pdbx_seq_one_letter_code
_entity_poly.pdbx_strand_id
1 'polypeptide(L)'
;MRMPWIDHTRVKRHGLLLEQPADDPAPCRKCGGACCRAFPSVSLSWEEYERLRALGASRLHFSLAGHHLLIIENGCEFLVAGRCTIYADRPDVCRRFICTTD
;
A
#
# COMPACT_ATOMS: atom_id res chain seq x y z
N MET A 1 -28.83 -6.83 28.88
CA MET A 1 -28.68 -5.72 27.91
C MET A 1 -27.20 -5.45 27.73
N ARG A 2 -26.63 -5.67 26.54
CA ARG A 2 -25.22 -5.34 26.21
C ARG A 2 -25.22 -3.99 25.50
N MET A 3 -24.68 -2.95 26.15
CA MET A 3 -24.54 -1.63 25.53
C MET A 3 -23.48 -1.68 24.43
N PRO A 4 -23.71 -1.06 23.26
CA PRO A 4 -22.68 -0.89 22.25
C PRO A 4 -21.72 0.20 22.75
N TRP A 5 -20.47 -0.17 22.99
CA TRP A 5 -19.42 0.78 23.31
C TRP A 5 -19.09 1.55 22.03
N ILE A 6 -19.46 2.82 21.99
CA ILE A 6 -19.06 3.73 20.92
C ILE A 6 -17.59 4.03 21.14
N ASP A 7 -16.74 3.48 20.29
CA ASP A 7 -15.32 3.81 20.23
C ASP A 7 -15.17 5.26 19.76
N HIS A 8 -14.89 6.16 20.71
CA HIS A 8 -14.72 7.59 20.50
C HIS A 8 -13.35 7.96 19.88
N THR A 9 -12.54 7.01 19.44
CA THR A 9 -11.21 7.27 18.87
C THR A 9 -11.11 7.05 17.36
N ARG A 10 -12.20 7.26 16.61
CA ARG A 10 -12.15 7.27 15.14
C ARG A 10 -11.40 8.50 14.63
N VAL A 11 -10.09 8.36 14.43
CA VAL A 11 -9.26 9.33 13.71
C VAL A 11 -9.62 9.24 12.23
N LYS A 12 -10.17 10.32 11.66
CA LYS A 12 -10.37 10.42 10.22
C LYS A 12 -9.01 10.48 9.53
N ARG A 13 -8.91 9.74 8.43
CA ARG A 13 -7.70 9.67 7.60
C ARG A 13 -8.11 9.90 6.17
N HIS A 14 -7.35 10.73 5.48
CA HIS A 14 -7.56 11.04 4.07
C HIS A 14 -6.48 10.35 3.25
N GLY A 15 -6.89 9.62 2.21
CA GLY A 15 -5.99 9.06 1.21
C GLY A 15 -5.81 10.07 0.09
N LEU A 16 -4.57 10.42 -0.22
CA LEU A 16 -4.24 11.34 -1.30
C LEU A 16 -3.35 10.61 -2.32
N LEU A 17 -3.72 10.68 -3.59
CA LEU A 17 -2.90 10.22 -4.69
C LEU A 17 -2.14 11.41 -5.28
N LEU A 18 -0.83 11.45 -5.06
CA LEU A 18 0.02 12.51 -5.58
C LEU A 18 0.27 12.35 -7.09
N GLU A 19 0.55 13.46 -7.76
CA GLU A 19 0.98 13.46 -9.16
C GLU A 19 2.39 12.87 -9.32
N GLN A 20 3.28 13.13 -8.35
CA GLN A 20 4.65 12.64 -8.33
C GLN A 20 4.91 11.75 -7.10
N PRO A 21 5.84 10.78 -7.19
CA PRO A 21 6.24 9.95 -6.05
C PRO A 21 6.75 10.80 -4.89
N ALA A 22 6.22 10.59 -3.70
CA ALA A 22 6.84 11.11 -2.49
C ALA A 22 7.92 10.13 -2.04
N ASP A 23 9.18 10.59 -2.10
CA ASP A 23 10.31 9.82 -1.58
C ASP A 23 10.31 9.73 -0.05
N ASP A 24 9.60 10.62 0.66
CA ASP A 24 9.54 10.57 2.12
C ASP A 24 8.62 9.43 2.63
N PRO A 25 9.15 8.43 3.36
CA PRO A 25 8.38 7.33 3.94
C PRO A 25 7.53 7.74 5.15
N ALA A 26 7.63 8.96 5.67
CA ALA A 26 6.92 9.42 6.86
C ALA A 26 5.38 9.20 6.85
N PRO A 27 4.64 9.43 5.74
CA PRO A 27 3.18 9.26 5.74
C PRO A 27 2.76 7.80 5.98
N CYS A 28 3.49 6.84 5.40
CA CYS A 28 3.19 5.42 5.58
C CYS A 28 3.56 4.93 6.99
N ARG A 29 4.65 5.45 7.58
CA ARG A 29 5.06 5.09 8.95
C ARG A 29 4.04 5.53 10.00
N LYS A 30 3.42 6.70 9.80
CA LYS A 30 2.46 7.29 10.74
C LYS A 30 1.05 6.71 10.61
N CYS A 31 0.67 6.20 9.43
CA CYS A 31 -0.69 5.71 9.19
C CYS A 31 -0.92 4.23 9.54
N GLY A 32 0.11 3.50 9.99
CA GLY A 32 0.00 2.07 10.35
C GLY A 32 -0.32 1.16 9.16
N GLY A 33 0.12 1.54 7.96
CA GLY A 33 -0.10 0.78 6.72
C GLY A 33 -1.49 0.93 6.12
N ALA A 34 -2.26 1.96 6.51
CA ALA A 34 -3.57 2.24 5.91
C ALA A 34 -3.47 2.44 4.39
N CYS A 35 -2.43 3.13 3.90
CA CYS A 35 -2.18 3.31 2.48
C CYS A 35 -1.92 1.99 1.73
N CYS A 36 -1.24 1.03 2.36
CA CYS A 36 -0.97 -0.29 1.78
C CYS A 36 -2.21 -1.19 1.70
N ARG A 37 -3.30 -0.85 2.40
CA ARG A 37 -4.56 -1.61 2.40
C ARG A 37 -5.67 -0.93 1.60
N ALA A 38 -5.38 0.22 0.99
CA ALA A 38 -6.39 1.05 0.35
C ALA A 38 -6.88 0.50 -1.00
N PHE A 39 -6.09 -0.34 -1.65
CA PHE A 39 -6.41 -0.91 -2.96
C PHE A 39 -6.34 -2.43 -2.92
N PRO A 40 -7.20 -3.13 -3.67
CA PRO A 40 -7.14 -4.60 -3.78
C PRO A 40 -5.96 -5.09 -4.65
N SER A 41 -5.43 -4.22 -5.51
CA SER A 41 -4.26 -4.48 -6.34
C SER A 41 -3.59 -3.15 -6.73
N VAL A 42 -2.33 -3.21 -7.12
CA VAL A 42 -1.59 -2.08 -7.69
C VAL A 42 -1.00 -2.45 -9.03
N SER A 43 -1.14 -1.55 -10.00
CA SER A 43 -0.52 -1.66 -11.32
C SER A 43 0.97 -1.43 -11.23
N LEU A 44 1.71 -2.26 -11.94
CA LEU A 44 3.16 -2.26 -12.02
C LEU A 44 3.59 -2.09 -13.47
N SER A 45 4.66 -1.34 -13.65
CA SER A 45 5.52 -1.43 -14.82
C SER A 45 6.25 -2.79 -14.84
N TRP A 46 6.86 -3.12 -15.98
CA TRP A 46 7.68 -4.32 -16.11
C TRP A 46 8.86 -4.32 -15.12
N GLU A 47 9.56 -3.20 -14.99
CA GLU A 47 10.71 -3.07 -14.07
C GLU A 47 10.31 -3.32 -12.61
N GLU A 48 9.18 -2.77 -12.16
CA GLU A 48 8.66 -2.99 -10.82
C GLU A 48 8.25 -4.45 -10.61
N TYR A 49 7.61 -5.06 -11.61
CA TYR A 49 7.23 -6.47 -11.56
C TYR A 49 8.47 -7.36 -11.34
N GLU A 50 9.53 -7.16 -12.13
CA GLU A 50 10.75 -7.96 -12.00
C GLU A 50 11.46 -7.72 -10.68
N ARG A 51 11.50 -6.48 -10.21
CA ARG A 51 12.08 -6.11 -8.91
C ARG A 51 11.34 -6.79 -7.76
N LEU A 52 10.01 -6.73 -7.74
CA LEU A 52 9.19 -7.40 -6.73
C LEU A 52 9.33 -8.92 -6.82
N ARG A 53 9.38 -9.49 -8.03
CA ARG A 53 9.63 -10.92 -8.25
C ARG A 53 10.97 -11.34 -7.64
N ALA A 54 12.02 -10.56 -7.84
CA ALA A 54 13.35 -10.81 -7.28
C ALA A 54 13.37 -10.71 -5.74
N LEU A 55 12.53 -9.86 -5.16
CA LEU A 55 12.31 -9.76 -3.70
C LEU A 55 11.45 -10.91 -3.13
N GLY A 56 11.00 -11.84 -3.97
CA GLY A 56 10.22 -13.00 -3.55
C GLY A 56 8.72 -12.76 -3.44
N ALA A 57 8.19 -11.72 -4.12
CA ALA A 57 6.75 -11.50 -4.18
C ALA A 57 6.03 -12.73 -4.73
N SER A 58 5.10 -13.27 -3.95
CA SER A 58 4.32 -14.45 -4.30
C SER A 58 3.01 -14.11 -5.00
N ARG A 59 2.55 -12.86 -4.90
CA ARG A 59 1.21 -12.42 -5.32
C ARG A 59 1.23 -11.54 -6.55
N LEU A 60 2.07 -11.90 -7.51
CA LEU A 60 2.24 -11.18 -8.77
C LEU A 60 1.37 -11.77 -9.87
N HIS A 61 0.59 -10.93 -10.54
CA HIS A 61 -0.17 -11.29 -11.74
C HIS A 61 0.53 -10.74 -12.99
N PHE A 62 0.92 -11.65 -13.88
CA PHE A 62 1.48 -11.31 -15.18
C PHE A 62 0.38 -11.15 -16.23
N SER A 63 0.48 -10.13 -17.07
CA SER A 63 -0.44 -9.85 -18.17
C SER A 63 0.35 -9.62 -19.46
N LEU A 64 -0.16 -10.15 -20.58
CA LEU A 64 0.43 -9.97 -21.92
C LEU A 64 -0.10 -8.75 -22.66
N ALA A 65 -1.26 -8.22 -22.25
CA ALA A 65 -1.99 -7.17 -22.97
C ALA A 65 -2.42 -6.01 -22.06
N GLY A 66 -1.93 -5.98 -20.82
CA GLY A 66 -2.31 -4.97 -19.83
C GLY A 66 -1.25 -4.82 -18.76
N HIS A 67 -1.61 -4.14 -17.67
CA HIS A 67 -0.70 -3.91 -16.56
C HIS A 67 -0.40 -5.21 -15.80
N HIS A 68 0.85 -5.37 -15.38
CA HIS A 68 1.21 -6.34 -14.36
C HIS A 68 0.66 -5.85 -13.01
N LEU A 69 0.31 -6.76 -12.12
CA LEU A 69 -0.31 -6.38 -10.85
C LEU A 69 0.40 -7.05 -9.67
N LEU A 70 0.55 -6.31 -8.58
CA LEU A 70 0.71 -6.89 -7.25
C LEU A 70 -0.67 -6.97 -6.61
N ILE A 71 -1.08 -8.17 -6.22
CA ILE A 71 -2.37 -8.42 -5.56
C ILE A 71 -2.24 -8.16 -4.06
N ILE A 72 -3.05 -7.23 -3.57
CA ILE A 72 -3.08 -6.77 -2.16
C ILE A 72 -4.30 -7.34 -1.41
N GLU A 73 -5.31 -7.87 -2.11
CA GLU A 73 -6.49 -8.49 -1.50
C GLU A 73 -6.12 -9.41 -0.33
N ASN A 74 -6.80 -9.35 0.83
CA ASN A 74 -6.40 -10.08 2.05
C ASN A 74 -5.05 -9.69 2.68
N GLY A 75 -4.44 -8.59 2.26
CA GLY A 75 -3.22 -8.01 2.83
C GLY A 75 -2.03 -8.04 1.86
N CYS A 76 -1.30 -6.93 1.82
CA CYS A 76 -0.01 -6.84 1.13
C CYS A 76 1.04 -7.69 1.87
N GLU A 77 1.73 -8.59 1.15
CA GLU A 77 2.74 -9.51 1.72
C GLU A 77 3.94 -8.77 2.33
N PHE A 78 4.22 -7.56 1.87
CA PHE A 78 5.29 -6.71 2.39
C PHE A 78 4.86 -5.85 3.59
N LEU A 79 3.60 -5.93 4.03
CA LEU A 79 3.11 -5.14 5.16
C LEU A 79 3.23 -5.94 6.47
N VAL A 80 4.27 -5.65 7.24
CA VAL A 80 4.54 -6.32 8.53
C VAL A 80 4.39 -5.33 9.67
N ALA A 81 3.55 -5.66 10.66
CA ALA A 81 3.29 -4.82 11.83
C ALA A 81 2.96 -3.35 11.49
N GLY A 82 2.15 -3.15 10.44
CA GLY A 82 1.74 -1.81 9.99
C GLY A 82 2.81 -1.00 9.25
N ARG A 83 3.92 -1.63 8.85
CA ARG A 83 5.01 -1.00 8.09
C ARG A 83 5.35 -1.80 6.85
N CYS A 84 5.59 -1.12 5.73
CA CYS A 84 6.06 -1.76 4.52
C CYS A 84 7.53 -2.19 4.70
N THR A 85 7.90 -3.42 4.37
CA THR A 85 9.29 -3.89 4.53
C THR A 85 10.18 -3.49 3.36
N ILE A 86 9.58 -3.20 2.20
CA ILE A 86 10.29 -2.86 0.94
C ILE A 86 10.24 -1.36 0.63
N TYR A 87 10.39 -0.48 1.62
CA TYR A 87 10.23 0.97 1.44
C TYR A 87 11.01 1.55 0.25
N ALA A 88 12.23 1.05 0.02
CA ALA A 88 13.13 1.46 -1.06
C ALA A 88 12.71 0.95 -2.44
N ASP A 89 11.92 -0.12 -2.49
CA ASP A 89 11.49 -0.81 -3.71
C ASP A 89 9.97 -0.74 -3.92
N ARG A 90 9.30 0.14 -3.17
CA ARG A 90 7.86 0.37 -3.33
C ARG A 90 7.55 0.76 -4.79
N PRO A 91 6.49 0.19 -5.37
CA PRO A 91 5.97 0.65 -6.65
C PRO A 91 5.56 2.12 -6.62
N ASP A 92 5.56 2.76 -7.78
CA ASP A 92 5.18 4.15 -8.03
C ASP A 92 3.84 4.51 -7.36
N VAL A 93 2.82 3.68 -7.60
CA VAL A 93 1.49 3.85 -6.99
C VAL A 93 1.57 3.88 -5.47
N CYS A 94 2.39 3.01 -4.86
CA CYS A 94 2.59 2.96 -3.41
C CYS A 94 3.44 4.12 -2.86
N ARG A 95 4.22 4.81 -3.70
CA ARG A 95 4.96 6.03 -3.33
C ARG A 95 4.11 7.27 -3.44
N ARG A 96 3.20 7.30 -4.42
CA ARG A 96 2.28 8.41 -4.68
C ARG A 96 1.09 8.41 -3.74
N PHE A 97 0.63 7.24 -3.29
CA PHE A 97 -0.50 7.15 -2.39
C PHE A 97 -0.08 7.34 -0.93
N ILE A 98 -0.39 8.52 -0.39
CA ILE A 98 -0.07 8.89 0.99
C ILE A 98 -1.35 8.94 1.84
N CYS A 99 -1.16 8.88 3.16
CA CYS A 99 -2.22 9.06 4.13
C CYS A 99 -1.94 10.32 4.96
N THR A 100 -2.93 11.19 5.08
CA THR A 100 -2.90 12.37 5.93
C THR A 100 -3.95 12.28 7.03
N THR A 101 -3.66 12.95 8.15
CA THR A 101 -4.54 13.14 9.30
C THR A 101 -4.67 14.65 9.49
N ASP A 102 -5.50 15.29 8.68
CA ASP A 102 -6.04 16.62 9.01
C ASP A 102 -7.22 16.46 9.98
#